data_AF-A0A1A7W8Q1-F1
#
_entry.id   AF-A0A1A7W8Q1-F1
#
_cell.length_a   1.000
_cell.length_b   1.000
_cell.length_c   1.000
_cell.angle_alpha   90.00
_cell.angle_beta   90.00
_cell.angle_gamma   90.00
#
_symmetry.space_group_name_H-M   'P 1'
#
loop_
_entity.id
_entity.type
_entity.pdbx_description
1 polymer ?
#
loop_
_entity_poly.entity_id
_entity_poly.type
_entity_poly.pdbx_seq_one_letter_code
_entity_poly.pdbx_strand_id
1 'polypeptide(L)'
;VQVCPFQDRLEELWFGIKFDPVEEALIWKPACPVSAVAGLCEKREDGNCVDLPGSSQNVSRERLTFAKVDPHPELCMKFSIGSQSWIRCPLAGTIKAWEVVMTREQGQENLQLLSMITATFSLGLCTRSAGSSECQTTKTKTVHVEEQKAVDLKLTGLQCNSCLQVKRLDVKFSPTVVHCFEQCMSKSSHPEALDLTWVLLLTAACLSGIIIVALVLHILRTVYQRRKQSRRGACGLTKQTDPSLDSVVSTLQPQGGRVLVPDSPLCGKNEKANLIS
;
A
#
# COMPACT_ATOMS: atom_id res chain seq x y z
N VAL A 1 46.60 -43.52 10.54
CA VAL A 1 45.20 -43.59 10.07
C VAL A 1 44.87 -42.26 9.43
N GLN A 2 44.35 -42.23 8.20
CA GLN A 2 43.81 -41.02 7.59
C GLN A 2 42.32 -40.94 7.89
N VAL A 3 41.84 -39.76 8.29
CA VAL A 3 40.43 -39.49 8.61
C VAL A 3 39.97 -38.34 7.73
N CYS A 4 38.76 -38.45 7.17
CA CYS A 4 38.14 -37.42 6.35
C CYS A 4 36.98 -36.77 7.12
N PRO A 5 37.24 -35.86 8.09
CA PRO A 5 36.20 -35.33 8.99
C PRO A 5 35.12 -34.47 8.31
N PHE A 6 35.27 -34.20 7.01
CA PHE A 6 34.39 -33.35 6.21
C PHE A 6 33.77 -34.09 5.00
N GLN A 7 33.88 -35.42 4.94
CA GLN A 7 33.41 -36.23 3.82
C GLN A 7 31.93 -35.99 3.49
N ASP A 8 31.10 -35.76 4.53
CA ASP A 8 29.66 -35.59 4.41
C ASP A 8 29.20 -34.11 4.47
N ARG A 9 30.12 -33.14 4.32
CA ARG A 9 29.79 -31.70 4.33
C ARG A 9 29.23 -31.24 2.98
N LEU A 10 27.92 -31.00 2.97
CA LEU A 10 27.18 -30.58 1.78
C LEU A 10 27.45 -29.13 1.38
N GLU A 11 27.93 -28.29 2.31
CA GLU A 11 28.30 -26.89 2.07
C GLU A 11 29.35 -26.75 0.97
N GLU A 12 30.30 -27.71 0.91
CA GLU A 12 31.39 -27.76 -0.07
C GLU A 12 30.89 -27.99 -1.50
N LEU A 13 29.73 -28.64 -1.69
CA LEU A 13 29.11 -28.81 -3.02
C LEU A 13 28.68 -27.48 -3.63
N TRP A 14 28.35 -26.50 -2.79
CA TRP A 14 27.86 -25.20 -3.22
C TRP A 14 28.96 -24.15 -3.37
N PHE A 15 30.15 -24.43 -2.84
CA PHE A 15 31.28 -23.52 -2.94
C PHE A 15 31.77 -23.40 -4.39
N GLY A 16 32.14 -22.18 -4.79
CA GLY A 16 32.66 -21.91 -6.14
C GLY A 16 31.64 -21.98 -7.29
N ILE A 17 30.33 -22.12 -7.01
CA ILE A 17 29.29 -21.90 -8.02
C ILE A 17 29.28 -20.40 -8.35
N LYS A 18 29.38 -20.07 -9.64
CA LYS A 18 29.31 -18.70 -10.15
C LYS A 18 28.53 -18.62 -11.45
N PHE A 19 27.82 -17.52 -11.65
CA PHE A 19 27.28 -17.15 -12.95
C PHE A 19 28.29 -16.26 -13.68
N ASP A 20 28.55 -16.57 -14.95
CA ASP A 20 29.35 -15.76 -15.86
C ASP A 20 28.40 -15.00 -16.79
N PRO A 21 28.30 -13.65 -16.69
CA PRO A 21 27.35 -12.87 -17.47
C PRO A 21 27.77 -12.70 -18.94
N VAL A 22 29.04 -12.94 -19.29
CA VAL A 22 29.52 -12.80 -20.67
C VAL A 22 29.21 -14.08 -21.46
N GLU A 23 29.49 -15.24 -20.86
CA GLU A 23 29.20 -16.56 -21.45
C GLU A 23 27.73 -16.98 -21.26
N GLU A 24 26.97 -16.24 -20.45
CA GLU A 24 25.65 -16.61 -19.92
C GLU A 24 25.66 -18.02 -19.34
N ALA A 25 26.65 -18.31 -18.50
CA ALA A 25 26.97 -19.67 -18.08
C ALA A 25 26.98 -19.83 -16.56
N LEU A 26 26.34 -20.88 -16.05
CA LEU A 26 26.49 -21.29 -14.65
C LEU A 26 27.66 -22.27 -14.55
N ILE A 27 28.71 -21.86 -13.86
CA ILE A 27 30.00 -22.56 -13.79
C ILE A 27 30.23 -23.03 -12.37
N TRP A 28 30.69 -24.28 -12.23
CA TRP A 28 31.11 -24.83 -10.95
C TRP A 28 32.34 -25.72 -11.14
N LYS A 29 33.21 -25.77 -10.13
CA LYS A 29 34.33 -26.70 -10.07
C LYS A 29 34.42 -27.22 -8.64
N PRO A 30 34.35 -28.55 -8.43
CA PRO A 30 34.45 -29.09 -7.08
C PRO A 30 35.89 -28.95 -6.54
N ALA A 31 36.01 -28.66 -5.24
CA ALA A 31 37.30 -28.58 -4.55
C ALA A 31 37.98 -29.96 -4.38
N CYS A 32 37.16 -31.03 -4.32
CA CYS A 32 37.58 -32.42 -4.17
C CYS A 32 36.92 -33.30 -5.25
N PRO A 33 37.44 -34.50 -5.57
CA PRO A 33 36.75 -35.42 -6.48
C PRO A 33 35.42 -35.88 -5.88
N VAL A 34 34.29 -35.60 -6.54
CA VAL A 34 32.95 -36.01 -6.12
C VAL A 34 32.32 -36.85 -7.23
N SER A 35 31.72 -37.99 -6.86
CA SER A 35 30.93 -38.83 -7.75
C SER A 35 29.44 -38.54 -7.55
N ALA A 36 28.91 -37.59 -8.30
CA ALA A 36 27.52 -37.14 -8.24
C ALA A 36 26.96 -36.88 -9.65
N VAL A 37 25.64 -36.74 -9.76
CA VAL A 37 24.98 -36.13 -10.93
C VAL A 37 24.60 -34.71 -10.56
N ALA A 38 24.93 -33.74 -11.42
CA ALA A 38 24.50 -32.36 -11.31
C ALA A 38 23.49 -32.04 -12.40
N GLY A 39 22.42 -31.33 -12.06
CA GLY A 39 21.42 -30.85 -13.01
C GLY A 39 20.92 -29.47 -12.67
N LEU A 40 20.11 -28.90 -13.56
CA LEU A 40 19.36 -27.67 -13.31
C LEU A 40 17.89 -28.02 -13.09
N CYS A 41 17.24 -27.29 -12.19
CA CYS A 41 15.81 -27.40 -11.95
C CYS A 41 15.21 -26.00 -11.78
N GLU A 42 13.93 -25.85 -12.09
CA GLU A 42 13.15 -24.64 -11.83
C GLU A 42 12.40 -24.78 -10.50
N LYS A 43 12.62 -23.85 -9.58
CA LYS A 43 11.88 -23.79 -8.31
C LYS A 43 10.47 -23.26 -8.57
N ARG A 44 9.48 -24.03 -8.15
CA ARG A 44 8.06 -23.69 -8.17
C ARG A 44 7.65 -23.00 -6.86
N GLU A 45 6.49 -22.34 -6.88
CA GLU A 45 5.94 -21.62 -5.71
C GLU A 45 5.69 -22.54 -4.50
N ASP A 46 5.33 -23.81 -4.75
CA ASP A 46 5.13 -24.84 -3.71
C ASP A 46 6.45 -25.31 -3.07
N GLY A 47 7.58 -24.76 -3.49
CA GLY A 47 8.92 -25.08 -3.00
C GLY A 47 9.59 -26.26 -3.72
N ASN A 48 8.86 -27.01 -4.55
CA ASN A 48 9.42 -28.11 -5.32
C ASN A 48 10.36 -27.58 -6.41
N CYS A 49 11.34 -28.38 -6.82
CA CYS A 49 12.22 -28.06 -7.95
C CYS A 49 12.04 -29.10 -9.06
N VAL A 50 11.57 -28.66 -10.22
CA VAL A 50 11.28 -29.53 -11.38
C VAL A 50 12.48 -29.52 -12.32
N ASP A 51 13.01 -30.69 -12.68
CA ASP A 51 14.23 -30.79 -13.47
C ASP A 51 14.06 -30.20 -14.88
N LEU A 52 15.00 -29.34 -15.28
CA LEU A 52 15.07 -28.82 -16.64
C LEU A 52 15.60 -29.93 -17.57
N PRO A 53 14.86 -30.30 -18.64
CA PRO A 53 15.25 -31.39 -19.53
C PRO A 53 16.65 -31.20 -20.13
N GLY A 54 17.42 -32.30 -20.21
CA GLY A 54 18.76 -32.28 -20.82
C GLY A 54 19.80 -31.48 -20.04
N SER A 55 19.55 -31.13 -18.78
CA SER A 55 20.53 -30.46 -17.91
C SER A 55 21.44 -31.44 -17.16
N SER A 56 20.99 -32.67 -16.87
CA SER A 56 21.75 -33.65 -16.07
C SER A 56 23.11 -34.00 -16.68
N GLN A 57 24.17 -33.88 -15.87
CA GLN A 57 25.56 -34.14 -16.21
C GLN A 57 26.25 -34.89 -15.06
N ASN A 58 27.12 -35.84 -15.39
CA ASN A 58 27.96 -36.51 -14.39
C ASN A 58 29.06 -35.56 -13.91
N VAL A 59 29.20 -35.42 -12.59
CA VAL A 59 30.29 -34.66 -11.98
C VAL A 59 31.59 -35.46 -12.07
N SER A 60 32.65 -34.79 -12.49
CA SER A 60 34.03 -35.29 -12.47
C SER A 60 34.91 -34.31 -11.68
N ARG A 61 36.25 -34.45 -11.77
CA ARG A 61 37.19 -33.46 -11.22
C ARG A 61 37.25 -32.15 -12.02
N GLU A 62 36.59 -32.11 -13.18
CA GLU A 62 36.67 -31.01 -14.14
C GLU A 62 35.64 -29.90 -13.84
N ARG A 63 35.72 -28.82 -14.61
CA ARG A 63 34.83 -27.67 -14.48
C ARG A 63 33.49 -27.96 -15.14
N LEU A 64 32.46 -28.21 -14.34
CA LEU A 64 31.08 -28.28 -14.82
C LEU A 64 30.65 -26.90 -15.35
N THR A 65 30.02 -26.89 -16.52
CA THR A 65 29.55 -25.65 -17.17
C THR A 65 28.16 -25.90 -17.76
N PHE A 66 27.17 -25.14 -17.30
CA PHE A 66 25.87 -25.02 -17.98
C PHE A 66 25.92 -23.73 -18.80
N ALA A 67 26.19 -23.84 -20.10
CA ALA A 67 26.19 -22.69 -21.01
C ALA A 67 24.76 -22.31 -21.42
N LYS A 68 24.54 -21.02 -21.71
CA LYS A 68 23.25 -20.43 -22.08
C LYS A 68 22.16 -20.77 -21.06
N VAL A 69 22.34 -20.24 -19.85
CA VAL A 69 21.33 -20.24 -18.78
C VAL A 69 20.64 -18.88 -18.68
N ASP A 70 19.40 -18.88 -18.22
CA ASP A 70 18.64 -17.68 -17.87
C ASP A 70 18.93 -17.26 -16.42
N PRO A 71 19.54 -16.08 -16.18
CA PRO A 71 19.87 -15.64 -14.83
C PRO A 71 18.63 -15.13 -14.06
N HIS A 72 17.84 -16.08 -13.54
CA HIS A 72 16.64 -15.83 -12.72
C HIS A 72 16.70 -16.56 -11.36
N PRO A 73 16.17 -15.99 -10.25
CA PRO A 73 16.19 -16.61 -8.91
C PRO A 73 15.53 -17.99 -8.78
N GLU A 74 14.65 -18.34 -9.71
CA GLU A 74 14.00 -19.66 -9.77
C GLU A 74 14.87 -20.72 -10.46
N LEU A 75 15.98 -20.34 -11.12
CA LEU A 75 16.93 -21.30 -11.66
C LEU A 75 17.82 -21.83 -10.54
N CYS A 76 17.76 -23.13 -10.30
CA CYS A 76 18.47 -23.80 -9.22
C CYS A 76 19.34 -24.95 -9.74
N MET A 77 20.42 -25.25 -9.01
CA MET A 77 21.22 -26.44 -9.22
C MET A 77 20.75 -27.55 -8.27
N LYS A 78 20.69 -28.77 -8.79
CA LYS A 78 20.45 -29.99 -8.01
C LYS A 78 21.66 -30.91 -8.13
N PHE A 79 22.18 -31.37 -7.00
CA PHE A 79 23.12 -32.49 -6.94
C PHE A 79 22.41 -33.74 -6.45
N SER A 80 22.69 -34.89 -7.06
CA SER A 80 22.13 -36.19 -6.68
C SER A 80 23.25 -37.23 -6.50
N ILE A 81 23.18 -37.99 -5.41
CA ILE A 81 24.06 -39.13 -5.11
C ILE A 81 23.17 -40.30 -4.65
N GLY A 82 23.08 -41.35 -5.48
CA GLY A 82 22.14 -42.44 -5.26
C GLY A 82 20.69 -41.94 -5.25
N SER A 83 19.96 -42.22 -4.16
CA SER A 83 18.59 -41.74 -3.92
C SER A 83 18.52 -40.35 -3.26
N GLN A 84 19.64 -39.80 -2.79
CA GLN A 84 19.66 -38.50 -2.11
C GLN A 84 19.87 -37.39 -3.13
N SER A 85 19.23 -36.24 -2.89
CA SER A 85 19.46 -35.04 -3.69
C SER A 85 19.36 -33.77 -2.84
N TRP A 86 20.11 -32.75 -3.25
CA TRP A 86 20.19 -31.47 -2.58
C TRP A 86 20.07 -30.36 -3.63
N ILE A 87 19.35 -29.29 -3.29
CA ILE A 87 18.98 -28.22 -4.21
C ILE A 87 19.42 -26.87 -3.63
N ARG A 88 20.00 -26.01 -4.46
CA ARG A 88 20.28 -24.61 -4.11
C ARG A 88 20.08 -23.73 -5.33
N CYS A 89 19.51 -22.55 -5.11
CA CYS A 89 19.29 -21.56 -6.14
C CYS A 89 20.41 -20.50 -6.03
N PRO A 90 21.48 -20.57 -6.85
CA PRO A 90 22.66 -19.69 -6.69
C PRO A 90 22.36 -18.23 -7.04
N LEU A 91 21.23 -17.96 -7.70
CA LEU A 91 20.74 -16.64 -8.09
C LEU A 91 19.62 -16.14 -7.16
N ALA A 92 19.32 -16.85 -6.07
CA ALA A 92 18.40 -16.35 -5.05
C ALA A 92 19.04 -15.17 -4.31
N GLY A 93 18.38 -14.01 -4.35
CA GLY A 93 18.86 -12.77 -3.74
C GLY A 93 19.81 -11.93 -4.61
N THR A 94 20.10 -12.35 -5.85
CA THR A 94 20.74 -11.46 -6.84
C THR A 94 19.71 -10.62 -7.58
N ILE A 95 20.15 -9.52 -8.20
CA ILE A 95 19.31 -8.75 -9.13
C ILE A 95 18.87 -9.68 -10.27
N LYS A 96 17.58 -9.63 -10.65
CA LYS A 96 17.07 -10.39 -11.79
C LYS A 96 17.52 -9.72 -13.09
N ALA A 97 17.88 -10.50 -14.11
CA ALA A 97 18.19 -9.92 -15.41
C ALA A 97 16.93 -9.42 -16.15
N TRP A 98 15.74 -9.83 -15.73
CA TRP A 98 14.47 -9.34 -16.24
C TRP A 98 13.36 -9.58 -15.20
N GLU A 99 12.29 -8.79 -15.27
CA GLU A 99 11.09 -9.04 -14.48
C GLU A 99 9.82 -8.45 -15.09
N VAL A 100 8.69 -9.04 -14.71
CA VAL A 100 7.36 -8.50 -14.98
C VAL A 100 6.99 -7.53 -13.87
N VAL A 101 6.67 -6.29 -14.22
CA VAL A 101 6.24 -5.24 -13.30
C VAL A 101 4.86 -4.72 -13.71
N MET A 102 4.01 -4.42 -12.72
CA MET A 102 2.75 -3.73 -12.96
C MET A 102 2.94 -2.24 -12.67
N THR A 103 2.75 -1.40 -13.68
CA THR A 103 2.78 0.06 -13.54
C THR A 103 1.37 0.63 -13.54
N ARG A 104 1.18 1.78 -12.88
CA ARG A 104 -0.05 2.58 -12.98
C ARG A 104 0.27 3.91 -13.64
N GLU A 105 -0.20 4.09 -14.86
CA GLU A 105 -0.15 5.36 -15.57
C GLU A 105 -1.56 5.87 -15.82
N GLN A 106 -1.84 7.12 -15.48
CA GLN A 106 -3.12 7.81 -15.74
C GLN A 106 -4.37 7.05 -15.25
N GLY A 107 -4.25 6.21 -14.22
CA GLY A 107 -5.34 5.38 -13.68
C GLY A 107 -5.64 4.09 -14.46
N GLN A 108 -4.77 3.72 -15.40
CA GLN A 108 -4.76 2.42 -16.07
C GLN A 108 -3.58 1.59 -15.56
N GLU A 109 -3.81 0.29 -15.32
CA GLU A 109 -2.76 -0.66 -14.98
C GLU A 109 -2.17 -1.24 -16.27
N ASN A 110 -0.86 -1.05 -16.47
CA ASN A 110 -0.12 -1.55 -17.61
C ASN A 110 0.93 -2.55 -17.11
N LEU A 111 0.92 -3.75 -17.68
CA LEU A 111 1.92 -4.76 -17.38
C LEU A 111 3.13 -4.56 -18.29
N GLN A 112 4.32 -4.47 -17.73
CA GLN A 112 5.56 -4.28 -18.46
C GLN A 112 6.53 -5.42 -18.21
N LEU A 113 7.29 -5.80 -19.23
CA LEU A 113 8.47 -6.65 -19.10
C LEU A 113 9.71 -5.75 -19.14
N LEU A 114 10.38 -5.61 -18.00
CA LEU A 114 11.65 -4.93 -17.86
C LEU A 114 12.79 -5.93 -18.10
N SER A 115 13.77 -5.59 -18.93
CA SER A 115 14.95 -6.43 -19.17
C SER A 115 16.24 -5.63 -19.03
N MET A 116 17.16 -6.15 -18.21
CA MET A 116 18.54 -5.67 -18.04
C MET A 116 19.50 -6.32 -19.04
N ILE A 117 18.98 -7.11 -19.98
CA ILE A 117 19.71 -7.81 -21.05
C ILE A 117 18.92 -7.74 -22.36
N THR A 118 19.59 -7.85 -23.50
CA THR A 118 18.88 -8.08 -24.78
C THR A 118 18.48 -9.56 -24.85
N ALA A 119 17.17 -9.83 -24.92
CA ALA A 119 16.63 -11.18 -24.83
C ALA A 119 15.30 -11.35 -25.57
N THR A 120 14.91 -12.60 -25.81
CA THR A 120 13.64 -12.95 -26.47
C THR A 120 12.82 -13.86 -25.56
N PHE A 121 11.58 -13.48 -25.30
CA PHE A 121 10.71 -14.12 -24.31
C PHE A 121 9.45 -14.69 -24.95
N SER A 122 8.96 -15.83 -24.46
CA SER A 122 7.58 -16.25 -24.65
C SER A 122 6.72 -15.78 -23.47
N LEU A 123 5.51 -15.33 -23.80
CA LEU A 123 4.49 -14.88 -22.88
C LEU A 123 3.23 -15.71 -23.10
N GLY A 124 2.71 -16.38 -22.08
CA GLY A 124 1.47 -17.15 -22.20
C GLY A 124 0.55 -16.90 -21.02
N LEU A 125 -0.73 -16.64 -21.29
CA LEU A 125 -1.75 -16.60 -20.24
C LEU A 125 -2.22 -18.02 -19.93
N CYS A 126 -2.46 -18.29 -18.65
CA CYS A 126 -3.12 -19.50 -18.17
C CYS A 126 -3.97 -19.14 -16.93
N THR A 127 -4.99 -19.94 -16.66
CA THR A 127 -5.80 -19.83 -15.43
C THR A 127 -5.40 -20.96 -14.50
N ARG A 128 -5.22 -20.66 -13.21
CA ARG A 128 -4.88 -21.67 -12.21
C ARG A 128 -6.14 -22.40 -11.76
N SER A 129 -6.15 -23.72 -11.89
CA SER A 129 -7.22 -24.56 -11.31
C SER A 129 -7.12 -24.54 -9.79
N ALA A 130 -8.25 -24.42 -9.09
CA ALA A 130 -8.29 -24.45 -7.63
C ALA A 130 -7.63 -25.73 -7.09
N GLY A 131 -6.60 -25.58 -6.25
CA GLY A 131 -5.84 -26.69 -5.68
C GLY A 131 -4.66 -27.22 -6.52
N SER A 132 -4.39 -26.66 -7.71
CA SER A 132 -3.21 -27.01 -8.53
C SER A 132 -2.08 -25.97 -8.39
N SER A 133 -0.82 -26.42 -8.31
CA SER A 133 0.35 -25.57 -8.56
C SER A 133 0.71 -25.45 -10.05
N GLU A 134 0.08 -26.27 -10.90
CA GLU A 134 0.35 -26.33 -12.33
C GLU A 134 -0.55 -25.37 -13.13
N CYS A 135 0.08 -24.50 -13.91
CA CYS A 135 -0.54 -23.61 -14.87
C CYS A 135 0.12 -23.93 -16.22
N GLN A 136 -0.67 -24.33 -17.22
CA GLN A 136 -0.18 -24.61 -18.57
C GLN A 136 -0.87 -23.70 -19.58
N THR A 137 -0.09 -23.11 -20.48
CA THR A 137 -0.58 -22.28 -21.59
C THR A 137 -0.46 -23.03 -22.92
N THR A 138 -1.51 -22.96 -23.75
CA THR A 138 -1.50 -23.52 -25.12
C THR A 138 -1.20 -22.49 -26.21
N LYS A 139 -1.14 -21.20 -25.85
CA LYS A 139 -0.87 -20.11 -26.80
C LYS A 139 0.11 -19.12 -26.20
N THR A 140 1.31 -19.06 -26.77
CA THR A 140 2.35 -18.10 -26.39
C THR A 140 2.50 -17.01 -27.45
N LYS A 141 2.89 -15.82 -27.00
CA LYS A 141 3.28 -14.66 -27.80
C LYS A 141 4.77 -14.41 -27.57
N THR A 142 5.56 -14.35 -28.63
CA THR A 142 6.97 -13.97 -28.52
C THR A 142 7.13 -12.46 -28.46
N VAL A 143 8.01 -11.97 -27.59
CA VAL A 143 8.39 -10.56 -27.48
C VAL A 143 9.91 -10.46 -27.40
N HIS A 144 10.50 -9.56 -28.18
CA HIS A 144 11.90 -9.19 -28.07
C HIS A 144 12.02 -7.93 -27.20
N VAL A 145 12.99 -7.93 -26.28
CA VAL A 145 13.27 -6.79 -25.41
C VAL A 145 14.77 -6.51 -25.47
N GLU A 146 15.12 -5.26 -25.79
CA GLU A 146 16.50 -4.79 -25.80
C GLU A 146 16.99 -4.51 -24.36
N GLU A 147 18.31 -4.48 -24.19
CA GLU A 147 18.95 -4.18 -22.91
C GLU A 147 18.51 -2.85 -22.30
N GLN A 148 18.24 -2.86 -20.99
CA GLN A 148 17.80 -1.72 -20.17
C GLN A 148 16.49 -1.08 -20.65
N LYS A 149 15.62 -1.84 -21.34
CA LYS A 149 14.29 -1.37 -21.76
C LYS A 149 13.15 -2.10 -21.06
N ALA A 150 12.03 -1.39 -20.96
CA ALA A 150 10.73 -1.95 -20.62
C ALA A 150 9.84 -2.01 -21.89
N VAL A 151 9.02 -3.05 -22.01
CA VAL A 151 8.04 -3.21 -23.10
C VAL A 151 6.65 -3.48 -22.53
N ASP A 152 5.66 -2.70 -22.96
CA ASP A 152 4.25 -2.88 -22.57
C ASP A 152 3.69 -4.20 -23.11
N LEU A 153 3.26 -5.06 -22.20
CA LEU A 153 2.65 -6.34 -22.49
C LEU A 153 1.17 -6.15 -22.82
N LYS A 154 0.89 -5.79 -24.08
CA LYS A 154 -0.46 -5.82 -24.66
C LYS A 154 -0.96 -7.28 -24.72
N LEU A 155 -1.61 -7.71 -23.64
CA LEU A 155 -2.15 -9.05 -23.40
C LEU A 155 -3.68 -9.00 -23.41
N THR A 156 -4.28 -9.54 -24.47
CA THR A 156 -5.74 -9.67 -24.57
C THR A 156 -6.23 -10.80 -23.67
N GLY A 157 -7.19 -10.53 -22.79
CA GLY A 157 -7.80 -11.55 -21.93
C GLY A 157 -7.10 -11.79 -20.59
N LEU A 158 -6.28 -10.85 -20.12
CA LEU A 158 -5.84 -10.85 -18.72
C LEU A 158 -7.05 -10.58 -17.80
N GLN A 159 -7.50 -11.60 -17.08
CA GLN A 159 -8.63 -11.53 -16.14
C GLN A 159 -8.11 -11.68 -14.70
N CYS A 160 -8.92 -11.31 -13.70
CA CYS A 160 -8.65 -11.68 -12.31
C CYS A 160 -8.43 -13.20 -12.20
N ASN A 161 -7.51 -13.64 -11.34
CA ASN A 161 -7.13 -15.05 -11.16
C ASN A 161 -6.50 -15.70 -12.42
N SER A 162 -6.10 -14.89 -13.41
CA SER A 162 -5.20 -15.32 -14.47
C SER A 162 -3.75 -15.22 -13.99
N CYS A 163 -2.89 -16.07 -14.56
CA CYS A 163 -1.45 -15.99 -14.40
C CYS A 163 -0.80 -15.76 -15.76
N LEU A 164 0.26 -14.95 -15.77
CA LEU A 164 1.17 -14.82 -16.89
C LEU A 164 2.37 -15.76 -16.67
N GLN A 165 2.65 -16.60 -17.66
CA GLN A 165 3.90 -17.34 -17.76
C GLN A 165 4.88 -16.57 -18.64
N VAL A 166 6.12 -16.44 -18.19
CA VAL A 166 7.23 -15.84 -18.94
C VAL A 166 8.41 -16.79 -18.95
N LYS A 167 9.01 -17.01 -20.12
CA LYS A 167 10.20 -17.84 -20.29
C LYS A 167 11.12 -17.24 -21.34
N ARG A 168 12.43 -17.20 -21.06
CA ARG A 168 13.44 -16.78 -22.04
C ARG A 168 13.70 -17.88 -23.06
N LEU A 169 13.76 -17.53 -24.34
CA LEU A 169 13.82 -18.45 -25.48
C LEU A 169 15.19 -18.52 -26.16
N ASP A 170 16.00 -17.47 -26.05
CA ASP A 170 17.33 -17.35 -26.67
C ASP A 170 18.45 -18.04 -25.87
N VAL A 171 18.07 -18.87 -24.88
CA VAL A 171 18.95 -19.64 -24.01
C VAL A 171 18.52 -21.10 -23.92
N LYS A 172 19.46 -21.99 -23.59
CA LYS A 172 19.21 -23.44 -23.48
C LYS A 172 18.44 -23.81 -22.22
N PHE A 173 18.70 -23.13 -21.11
CA PHE A 173 18.13 -23.45 -19.81
C PHE A 173 17.47 -22.21 -19.18
N SER A 174 16.14 -22.08 -19.35
CA SER A 174 15.33 -21.02 -18.72
C SER A 174 14.23 -21.63 -17.86
N PRO A 175 14.04 -21.17 -16.60
CA PRO A 175 12.88 -21.51 -15.80
C PRO A 175 11.62 -20.83 -16.35
N THR A 176 10.46 -21.41 -16.07
CA THR A 176 9.17 -20.88 -16.50
C THR A 176 8.56 -20.08 -15.36
N VAL A 177 8.83 -18.78 -15.34
CA VAL A 177 8.37 -17.86 -14.29
C VAL A 177 6.87 -17.64 -14.41
N VAL A 178 6.14 -17.74 -13.31
CA VAL A 178 4.68 -17.55 -13.27
C VAL A 178 4.35 -16.37 -12.36
N HIS A 179 3.49 -15.48 -12.83
CA HIS A 179 3.01 -14.32 -12.07
C HIS A 179 1.48 -14.30 -12.08
N CYS A 180 0.85 -14.58 -10.94
CA CYS A 180 -0.60 -14.66 -10.79
C CYS A 180 -1.19 -13.36 -10.22
N PHE A 181 -2.32 -12.91 -10.79
CA PHE A 181 -2.99 -11.66 -10.42
C PHE A 181 -4.28 -11.94 -9.61
N GLU A 182 -4.09 -12.26 -8.32
CA GLU A 182 -5.18 -12.63 -7.39
C GLU A 182 -6.12 -11.47 -7.04
N GLN A 183 -5.63 -10.23 -7.15
CA GLN A 183 -6.42 -9.01 -6.92
C GLN A 183 -6.10 -7.96 -7.98
N CYS A 184 -6.66 -8.13 -9.17
CA CYS A 184 -7.05 -6.93 -9.92
C CYS A 184 -8.10 -6.24 -9.05
N MET A 185 -7.77 -5.07 -8.47
CA MET A 185 -8.78 -4.25 -7.80
C MET A 185 -9.86 -3.95 -8.84
N SER A 186 -11.05 -4.54 -8.68
CA SER A 186 -12.24 -4.05 -9.35
C SER A 186 -12.23 -2.54 -9.18
N LYS A 187 -12.46 -1.78 -10.26
CA LYS A 187 -12.92 -0.40 -10.12
C LYS A 187 -14.23 -0.49 -9.35
N SER A 188 -14.14 -0.39 -8.03
CA SER A 188 -15.30 -0.26 -7.16
C SER A 188 -15.94 1.06 -7.58
N SER A 189 -17.01 0.94 -8.35
CA SER A 189 -17.91 2.04 -8.60
C SER A 189 -18.39 2.55 -7.24
N HIS A 190 -17.87 3.70 -6.84
CA HIS A 190 -17.89 4.31 -5.50
C HIS A 190 -16.95 3.66 -4.48
N PRO A 191 -16.18 4.52 -3.77
CA PRO A 191 -16.71 5.01 -2.49
C PRO A 191 -16.91 6.54 -2.38
N GLU A 192 -17.28 7.24 -3.47
CA GLU A 192 -17.72 8.66 -3.38
C GLU A 192 -19.07 8.85 -2.63
N ALA A 193 -19.73 7.78 -2.18
CA ALA A 193 -20.97 7.85 -1.42
C ALA A 193 -20.78 8.13 0.09
N LEU A 194 -19.54 8.09 0.61
CA LEU A 194 -19.25 8.26 2.05
C LEU A 194 -18.87 9.70 2.44
N ASP A 195 -18.41 10.51 1.49
CA ASP A 195 -17.91 11.86 1.78
C ASP A 195 -19.05 12.89 1.94
N LEU A 196 -20.09 12.79 1.09
CA LEU A 196 -21.23 13.72 1.14
C LEU A 196 -21.93 13.72 2.50
N THR A 197 -22.05 12.55 3.15
CA THR A 197 -22.71 12.42 4.46
C THR A 197 -21.89 13.12 5.56
N TRP A 198 -20.57 13.02 5.53
CA TRP A 198 -19.70 13.69 6.50
C TRP A 198 -19.66 15.20 6.28
N VAL A 199 -19.61 15.65 5.02
CA VAL A 199 -19.73 17.07 4.65
C VAL A 199 -21.08 17.65 5.07
N LEU A 200 -22.19 16.92 4.90
CA LEU A 200 -23.52 17.34 5.36
C LEU A 200 -23.61 17.41 6.90
N LEU A 201 -23.00 16.47 7.64
CA LEU A 201 -22.95 16.51 9.10
C LEU A 201 -22.11 17.68 9.63
N LEU A 202 -20.92 17.92 9.05
CA LEU A 202 -20.06 19.05 9.43
C LEU A 202 -20.71 20.39 9.12
N THR A 203 -21.33 20.54 7.95
CA THR A 203 -22.03 21.79 7.57
C THR A 203 -23.24 22.05 8.45
N ALA A 204 -24.05 21.03 8.77
CA ALA A 204 -25.16 21.13 9.71
C ALA A 204 -24.70 21.53 11.12
N ALA A 205 -23.62 20.93 11.62
CA ALA A 205 -23.03 21.26 12.92
C ALA A 205 -22.59 22.74 12.97
N CYS A 206 -21.82 23.19 11.97
CA CYS A 206 -21.38 24.58 11.86
C CYS A 206 -22.54 25.58 11.79
N LEU A 207 -23.57 25.31 10.98
CA LEU A 207 -24.75 26.16 10.88
C LEU A 207 -25.52 26.24 12.20
N SER A 208 -25.66 25.11 12.92
CA SER A 208 -26.31 25.10 14.24
C SER A 208 -25.57 25.98 15.26
N GLY A 209 -24.23 25.92 15.28
CA GLY A 209 -23.40 26.74 16.16
C GLY A 209 -23.55 28.23 15.88
N ILE A 210 -23.55 28.63 14.59
CA ILE A 210 -23.76 30.02 14.16
C ILE A 210 -25.14 30.53 14.62
N ILE A 211 -26.20 29.73 14.45
CA ILE A 211 -27.56 30.09 14.87
C ILE A 211 -27.63 30.28 16.40
N ILE A 212 -27.03 29.37 17.17
CA ILE A 212 -26.99 29.47 18.65
C ILE A 212 -26.27 30.75 19.09
N VAL A 213 -25.10 31.06 18.52
CA VAL A 213 -24.36 32.30 18.85
C VAL A 213 -25.16 33.55 18.47
N ALA A 214 -25.82 33.56 17.30
CA ALA A 214 -26.67 34.67 16.88
C ALA A 214 -27.86 34.88 17.83
N LEU A 215 -28.51 33.80 18.28
CA LEU A 215 -29.61 33.86 19.25
C LEU A 215 -29.13 34.36 20.62
N VAL A 216 -27.99 33.88 21.13
CA VAL A 216 -27.40 34.35 22.38
C VAL A 216 -27.04 35.83 22.30
N LEU A 217 -26.42 36.28 21.20
CA LEU A 217 -26.15 37.71 20.96
C LEU A 217 -27.44 38.54 20.86
N HIS A 218 -28.51 38.00 20.26
CA HIS A 218 -29.80 38.68 20.20
C HIS A 218 -30.46 38.79 21.59
N ILE A 219 -30.38 37.73 22.41
CA ILE A 219 -30.86 37.75 23.81
C ILE A 219 -30.04 38.74 24.64
N LEU A 220 -28.71 38.72 24.54
CA LEU A 220 -27.83 39.69 25.21
C LEU A 220 -28.12 41.13 24.76
N ARG A 221 -28.34 41.36 23.46
CA ARG A 221 -28.68 42.69 22.92
C ARG A 221 -30.07 43.15 23.36
N THR A 222 -31.08 42.28 23.42
CA THR A 222 -32.41 42.63 23.91
C THR A 222 -32.43 42.85 25.43
N VAL A 223 -31.69 42.07 26.21
CA VAL A 223 -31.48 42.31 27.66
C VAL A 223 -30.71 43.61 27.88
N TYR A 224 -29.67 43.89 27.10
CA TYR A 224 -28.93 45.16 27.16
C TYR A 224 -29.80 46.35 26.80
N GLN A 225 -30.62 46.26 25.75
CA GLN A 225 -31.57 47.32 25.38
C GLN A 225 -32.64 47.50 26.46
N ARG A 226 -33.24 46.42 27.01
CA ARG A 226 -34.18 46.52 28.14
C ARG A 226 -33.53 47.17 29.38
N ARG A 227 -32.29 46.80 29.73
CA ARG A 227 -31.53 47.45 30.82
C ARG A 227 -31.22 48.92 30.53
N LYS A 228 -30.88 49.27 29.28
CA LYS A 228 -30.62 50.65 28.83
C LYS A 228 -31.90 51.50 28.82
N GLN A 229 -33.04 50.91 28.47
CA GLN A 229 -34.34 51.56 28.43
C GLN A 229 -34.91 51.73 29.86
N SER A 230 -34.70 50.75 30.74
CA SER A 230 -34.93 50.88 32.19
C SER A 230 -34.07 51.98 32.82
N ARG A 231 -32.77 52.07 32.48
CA ARG A 231 -31.90 53.19 32.91
C ARG A 231 -32.33 54.56 32.35
N ARG A 232 -32.94 54.62 31.15
CA ARG A 232 -33.49 55.88 30.61
C ARG A 232 -34.83 56.25 31.26
N GLY A 233 -35.67 55.28 31.62
CA GLY A 233 -36.90 55.50 32.37
C GLY A 233 -36.67 55.96 33.81
N ALA A 234 -35.61 55.48 34.47
CA ALA A 234 -35.27 55.86 35.84
C ALA A 234 -34.73 57.29 36.02
N CYS A 235 -34.47 58.02 34.93
CA CYS A 235 -34.04 59.43 34.96
C CYS A 235 -35.07 60.39 34.36
N GLY A 236 -36.35 60.00 34.35
CA GLY A 236 -37.47 60.81 33.88
C GLY A 236 -38.56 60.97 34.94
N LEU A 237 -38.62 62.17 35.52
CA LEU A 237 -39.79 62.76 36.20
C LEU A 237 -40.15 62.30 37.63
N THR A 238 -39.58 62.98 38.63
CA THR A 238 -40.17 63.16 39.97
C THR A 238 -40.25 64.65 40.35
N LYS A 239 -41.35 65.31 39.95
CA LYS A 239 -41.92 66.59 40.42
C LYS A 239 -43.02 66.99 39.41
N GLN A 240 -44.19 67.51 39.78
CA GLN A 240 -44.71 67.90 41.10
C GLN A 240 -46.26 67.97 41.08
N THR A 241 -46.88 67.42 42.13
CA THR A 241 -48.18 67.75 42.79
C THR A 241 -49.45 68.14 41.99
N ASP A 242 -50.53 67.40 42.30
CA ASP A 242 -52.00 67.60 42.16
C ASP A 242 -52.58 69.01 42.48
N PRO A 243 -53.90 69.34 42.26
CA PRO A 243 -55.08 68.43 42.11
C PRO A 243 -56.18 68.80 41.06
N SER A 244 -57.10 67.86 40.75
CA SER A 244 -58.57 68.00 41.03
C SER A 244 -59.51 66.93 40.41
N LEU A 245 -60.32 66.31 41.28
CA LEU A 245 -61.67 65.70 41.12
C LEU A 245 -61.99 64.50 40.18
N ASP A 246 -62.74 63.55 40.79
CA ASP A 246 -63.79 62.65 40.28
C ASP A 246 -63.47 61.54 39.25
N SER A 247 -63.92 60.27 39.39
CA SER A 247 -64.59 59.56 40.51
C SER A 247 -64.57 58.02 40.34
N VAL A 248 -64.49 57.24 41.45
CA VAL A 248 -65.21 55.95 41.72
C VAL A 248 -64.84 54.70 40.84
N VAL A 249 -64.57 53.45 41.30
CA VAL A 249 -64.89 52.62 42.51
C VAL A 249 -63.68 51.79 43.02
N SER A 250 -63.69 51.43 44.32
CA SER A 250 -62.86 50.47 45.10
C SER A 250 -62.76 49.01 44.55
N THR A 251 -61.88 48.08 44.97
CA THR A 251 -61.56 47.59 46.36
C THR A 251 -60.14 47.00 46.58
N LEU A 252 -59.80 46.72 47.86
CA LEU A 252 -58.46 46.57 48.48
C LEU A 252 -58.26 45.20 49.18
N GLN A 253 -57.05 44.64 49.45
CA GLN A 253 -55.68 44.92 48.94
C GLN A 253 -54.62 43.80 49.24
N PRO A 254 -54.32 43.38 50.49
CA PRO A 254 -52.92 43.05 50.89
C PRO A 254 -52.73 41.60 51.40
N GLN A 255 -51.53 41.07 51.69
CA GLN A 255 -50.14 41.61 51.74
C GLN A 255 -49.25 40.94 50.66
N GLY A 256 -47.89 40.93 50.64
CA GLY A 256 -46.83 41.39 51.55
C GLY A 256 -45.42 41.24 50.90
N GLY A 257 -44.31 41.22 51.65
CA GLY A 257 -42.96 40.96 51.08
C GLY A 257 -41.74 41.21 52.00
N ARG A 258 -40.57 41.48 51.35
CA ARG A 258 -39.16 41.63 51.82
C ARG A 258 -38.44 40.32 52.19
N VAL A 259 -37.15 40.06 51.91
CA VAL A 259 -36.03 40.70 51.16
C VAL A 259 -35.32 41.95 51.77
N LEU A 260 -34.04 41.79 52.17
CA LEU A 260 -32.96 42.80 52.43
C LEU A 260 -31.57 42.06 52.40
N VAL A 261 -30.36 42.63 52.14
CA VAL A 261 -29.87 43.93 51.60
C VAL A 261 -28.38 43.78 51.12
N PRO A 262 -27.86 44.64 50.22
CA PRO A 262 -26.46 44.65 49.74
C PRO A 262 -25.62 45.86 50.24
N ASP A 263 -24.38 46.03 49.76
CA ASP A 263 -23.59 47.26 49.98
C ASP A 263 -22.84 47.78 48.72
N SER A 264 -22.31 49.01 48.79
CA SER A 264 -22.16 49.96 47.66
C SER A 264 -20.71 50.18 47.10
N PRO A 265 -20.53 50.87 45.94
CA PRO A 265 -19.27 50.91 45.18
C PRO A 265 -18.48 52.25 45.23
N LEU A 266 -17.24 52.23 44.71
CA LEU A 266 -16.40 53.41 44.48
C LEU A 266 -15.78 53.40 43.05
N CYS A 267 -15.41 54.58 42.54
CA CYS A 267 -15.17 54.84 41.11
C CYS A 267 -13.81 55.48 40.86
N GLY A 268 -13.12 55.15 39.74
CA GLY A 268 -11.82 55.77 39.45
C GLY A 268 -11.14 55.42 38.12
N LYS A 269 -11.19 56.39 37.19
CA LYS A 269 -10.24 56.70 36.09
C LYS A 269 -10.08 55.76 34.87
N ASN A 270 -9.85 56.42 33.74
CA ASN A 270 -9.52 55.85 32.43
C ASN A 270 -8.03 56.07 32.15
N GLU A 271 -7.38 55.14 31.44
CA GLU A 271 -6.13 55.43 30.74
C GLU A 271 -6.08 54.70 29.39
N LYS A 272 -5.41 55.29 28.40
CA LYS A 272 -5.20 54.73 27.06
C LYS A 272 -3.87 54.00 27.02
N ALA A 273 -3.81 52.87 26.33
CA ALA A 273 -2.57 52.36 25.72
C ALA A 273 -2.86 51.85 24.30
N ASN A 274 -1.82 51.81 23.47
CA ASN A 274 -1.90 51.71 22.01
C ASN A 274 -1.24 50.41 21.50
N LEU A 275 -1.66 50.00 20.29
CA LEU A 275 -0.86 49.36 19.23
C LEU A 275 -0.08 48.06 19.50
N ILE A 276 -0.39 47.06 18.65
CA ILE A 276 0.55 46.25 17.85
C ILE A 276 1.76 45.62 18.56
N SER A 277 1.73 44.29 18.69
CA SER A 277 2.70 43.42 18.00
C SER A 277 2.06 42.05 17.68
#